data_AF-A0A1B6C0J8-F1
#
_entry.id   AF-A0A1B6C0J8-F1
#
_cell.length_a   1.000
_cell.length_b   1.000
_cell.length_c   1.000
_cell.angle_alpha   90.00
_cell.angle_beta   90.00
_cell.angle_gamma   90.00
#
_symmetry.space_group_name_H-M   'P 1'
#
loop_
_entity.id
_entity.type
_entity.pdbx_description
1 polymer ?
#
loop_
_entity_poly.entity_id
_entity_poly.type
_entity_poly.pdbx_seq_one_letter_code
_entity_poly.pdbx_strand_id
1 'polypeptide(L)'
;MYQRFGTEEYVLKAGGLLCPQPGCGAGILADPDCQKIQCINGCGFVFCRNCLQGYHLGECNPLDQVVENTGQGYSIDPSRAAFARWDEASKVTIKVMTKPCPKCRTATERDEWILIKNALIVTYSCVNQWDITKLL
;
A
#
# COMPACT_ATOMS: atom_id res chain seq x y z
N MET A 1 8.23 -10.13 1.82
CA MET A 1 8.72 -8.77 2.14
C MET A 1 7.76 -8.00 3.06
N TYR A 2 6.48 -7.84 2.72
CA TYR A 2 5.50 -7.06 3.52
C TYR A 2 5.35 -7.48 4.99
N GLN A 3 5.28 -8.78 5.27
CA GLN A 3 5.12 -9.27 6.65
C GLN A 3 6.33 -8.94 7.54
N ARG A 4 7.54 -8.82 6.97
CA ARG A 4 8.75 -8.49 7.73
C ARG A 4 8.77 -7.02 8.14
N PHE A 5 8.37 -6.14 7.22
CA PHE A 5 8.23 -4.71 7.50
C PHE A 5 7.26 -4.44 8.64
N GLY A 6 6.14 -5.17 8.72
CA GLY A 6 5.19 -5.00 9.82
C GLY A 6 5.82 -5.26 11.20
N THR A 7 6.64 -6.31 11.30
CA THR A 7 7.34 -6.64 12.55
C THR A 7 8.46 -5.64 12.86
N GLU A 8 9.23 -5.24 11.86
CA GLU A 8 10.30 -4.24 11.99
C GLU A 8 9.75 -2.90 12.49
N GLU A 9 8.65 -2.42 11.89
CA GLU A 9 7.96 -1.19 12.29
C GLU A 9 7.37 -1.28 13.71
N TYR A 10 6.86 -2.45 14.11
CA TYR A 10 6.38 -2.65 15.48
C TYR A 10 7.51 -2.51 16.50
N VAL A 11 8.66 -3.14 16.25
CA VAL A 11 9.84 -3.05 17.13
C VAL A 11 10.33 -1.61 17.24
N LEU A 12 10.40 -0.89 16.11
CA LEU A 12 10.80 0.52 16.10
C LEU A 12 9.82 1.41 16.88
N LYS A 13 8.51 1.20 16.71
CA LYS A 13 7.48 1.95 17.47
C LYS A 13 7.50 1.66 18.97
N ALA A 14 7.89 0.45 19.35
CA ALA A 14 8.06 0.07 20.76
C ALA A 14 9.33 0.66 21.41
N GLY A 15 10.12 1.46 20.68
CA GLY A 15 11.40 2.00 21.17
C GLY A 15 12.56 0.99 21.12
N GLY A 16 12.37 -0.11 20.38
CA GLY A 16 13.41 -1.06 20.04
C GLY A 16 14.26 -0.60 18.87
N LEU A 17 15.12 -1.50 18.42
CA LEU A 17 16.14 -1.21 17.41
C LEU A 17 16.41 -2.44 16.54
N LEU A 18 16.86 -2.20 15.31
CA LEU A 18 17.21 -3.25 14.36
C LEU A 18 18.72 -3.42 14.31
N CYS A 19 19.18 -4.67 14.21
CA CYS A 19 20.60 -4.95 14.04
C CYS A 19 21.13 -4.36 12.71
N PRO A 20 22.18 -3.51 12.73
CA PRO A 20 22.70 -2.82 11.54
C PRO A 20 23.50 -3.75 10.61
N GLN A 21 23.82 -4.97 11.05
CA GLN A 21 24.65 -5.89 10.29
C GLN A 21 23.94 -6.32 8.98
N PRO A 22 24.60 -6.22 7.82
CA PRO A 22 24.03 -6.65 6.55
C PRO A 22 23.62 -8.13 6.62
N GLY A 23 22.36 -8.41 6.28
CA GLY A 23 21.80 -9.76 6.28
C GLY A 23 21.22 -10.25 7.61
N CYS A 24 21.34 -9.49 8.71
CA CYS A 24 20.71 -9.85 9.99
C CYS A 24 19.35 -9.16 10.18
N GLY A 25 19.33 -7.85 10.43
CA GLY A 25 18.10 -7.08 10.63
C GLY A 25 17.20 -7.57 11.77
N ALA A 26 17.75 -8.31 12.75
CA ALA A 26 16.97 -8.80 13.89
C ALA A 26 16.46 -7.61 14.74
N GLY A 27 15.18 -7.66 15.11
CA GLY A 27 14.57 -6.68 16.01
C GLY A 27 14.87 -6.99 17.47
N ILE A 28 15.34 -5.99 18.21
CA ILE A 28 15.80 -6.11 19.59
C ILE A 28 15.03 -5.10 20.44
N LEU A 29 14.37 -5.59 21.49
CA LEU A 29 13.76 -4.78 22.54
C LEU A 29 14.72 -4.74 23.73
N ALA A 30 15.61 -3.76 23.72
CA ALA A 30 16.57 -3.53 24.80
C ALA A 30 16.09 -2.40 25.71
N ASP A 31 16.55 -2.42 26.95
CA ASP A 31 16.26 -1.35 27.91
C ASP A 31 16.63 0.03 27.35
N PRO A 32 15.80 1.06 27.61
CA PRO A 32 16.02 2.41 27.10
C PRO A 32 17.36 2.99 27.55
N ASP A 33 17.82 2.63 28.75
CA ASP A 33 19.03 3.18 29.37
C ASP A 33 20.31 2.42 28.97
N CYS A 34 20.18 1.29 28.25
CA CYS A 34 21.34 0.51 27.85
C CYS A 34 21.92 1.01 26.52
N GLN A 35 23.14 1.54 26.57
CA GLN A 35 23.85 1.99 25.37
C GLN A 35 24.53 0.82 24.61
N LYS A 36 24.91 -0.24 25.33
CA LYS A 36 25.56 -1.43 24.77
C LYS A 36 24.53 -2.47 24.37
N ILE A 37 24.26 -2.62 23.07
CA ILE A 37 23.30 -3.59 22.57
C ILE A 37 24.01 -4.78 21.95
N GLN A 38 23.57 -5.99 22.28
CA GLN A 38 24.07 -7.23 21.67
C GLN A 38 22.94 -7.94 20.92
N CYS A 39 23.21 -8.38 19.70
CA CYS A 39 22.30 -9.20 18.91
C CYS A 39 22.35 -10.67 19.38
N ILE A 40 21.70 -10.99 20.51
CA ILE A 40 21.79 -12.30 21.20
C ILE A 40 21.18 -13.44 20.34
N ASN A 41 20.04 -13.22 19.70
CA ASN A 41 19.34 -14.23 18.90
C ASN A 41 19.62 -14.10 17.39
N GLY A 42 20.70 -13.43 17.01
CA GLY A 42 21.05 -13.16 15.61
C GLY A 42 22.54 -13.35 15.34
N CYS A 43 23.19 -12.32 14.80
CA CYS A 43 24.59 -12.39 14.37
C CYS A 43 25.62 -12.19 15.49
N GLY A 44 25.21 -11.95 16.74
CA GLY A 44 26.11 -11.73 17.87
C GLY A 44 26.80 -10.37 17.90
N PHE A 45 26.53 -9.49 16.93
CA PHE A 45 27.15 -8.16 16.84
C PHE A 45 26.80 -7.28 18.03
N VAL A 46 27.79 -6.55 18.54
CA VAL A 46 27.66 -5.64 19.68
C VAL A 46 27.86 -4.21 19.19
N PHE A 47 26.84 -3.38 19.38
CA PHE A 47 26.80 -2.03 18.82
C PHE A 47 26.23 -1.01 19.80
N CYS A 48 26.48 0.26 19.51
CA CYS A 48 25.99 1.39 20.27
C CYS A 48 24.57 1.75 19.83
N ARG A 49 23.67 1.98 20.79
CA ARG A 49 22.28 2.39 20.54
C ARG A 49 22.17 3.70 19.73
N ASN A 50 23.08 4.64 19.95
CA ASN A 50 22.95 6.01 19.45
C ASN A 50 23.45 6.18 18.01
N CYS A 51 24.61 5.57 17.68
CA CYS A 51 25.21 5.70 16.35
C CYS A 51 25.06 4.45 15.48
N LEU A 52 24.52 3.35 16.03
CA LEU A 52 24.41 2.04 15.36
C LEU A 52 25.75 1.49 14.83
N GLN A 53 26.88 2.02 15.32
CA GLN A 53 28.23 1.51 15.02
C GLN A 53 28.69 0.53 16.11
N GLY A 54 29.82 -0.15 15.85
CA GLY A 54 30.45 -1.01 16.86
C GLY A 54 30.57 -0.33 18.22
N TYR A 55 30.29 -1.07 19.29
CA TYR A 55 30.24 -0.49 20.63
C TYR A 55 31.58 0.16 21.01
N HIS A 56 31.51 1.39 21.51
CA HIS A 56 32.65 2.19 21.91
C HIS A 56 32.45 2.78 23.32
N LEU A 57 33.56 3.14 23.97
CA LEU A 57 33.55 3.85 25.24
C LEU A 57 33.76 5.34 24.94
N GLY A 58 32.85 6.19 25.41
CA GLY A 58 32.85 7.64 25.16
C GLY A 58 31.76 8.10 24.19
N GLU A 59 31.84 9.35 23.76
CA GLU A 59 30.85 10.00 22.89
C GLU A 59 30.81 9.42 21.48
N CYS A 60 29.65 9.48 20.83
CA CYS A 60 29.49 9.07 19.43
C CYS A 60 30.15 10.10 18.49
N ASN A 61 30.75 9.60 17.41
CA ASN A 61 31.30 10.47 16.38
C ASN A 61 30.16 11.24 15.66
N PRO A 62 30.20 12.58 15.60
CA PRO A 62 29.14 13.38 15.00
C PRO A 62 28.96 13.15 13.49
N LEU A 63 29.96 12.61 12.80
CA LEU A 63 29.86 12.27 11.37
C LEU A 63 28.94 11.07 11.10
N ASP A 64 28.67 10.24 12.12
CA ASP A 64 27.85 9.03 12.01
C ASP A 64 26.40 9.27 12.47
N GLN A 65 26.02 10.52 12.73
CA GLN A 65 24.63 10.85 13.01
C GLN A 65 23.79 10.63 11.76
N VAL A 66 22.79 9.76 11.89
CA VAL A 66 21.82 9.46 10.84
C VAL A 66 21.21 10.78 10.39
N VAL A 67 21.49 11.17 9.15
CA VAL A 67 20.83 12.31 8.51
C VAL A 67 19.34 11.96 8.49
N GLU A 68 18.57 12.60 9.36
CA GLU A 68 17.11 12.52 9.28
C GLU A 68 16.72 12.95 7.88
N ASN A 69 16.27 11.99 7.07
CA ASN A 69 15.76 12.27 5.74
C ASN A 69 14.38 12.94 5.90
N THR A 70 14.40 14.21 6.29
CA THR A 70 13.25 15.12 6.34
C THR A 70 12.74 15.44 4.94
N GLY A 71 13.50 15.07 3.91
CA GLY A 71 13.07 15.07 2.51
C GLY A 71 12.01 14.01 2.27
N GLN A 72 10.75 14.44 2.27
CA GLN A 72 9.67 13.68 1.63
C GLN A 72 10.01 13.51 0.15
N GLY A 73 10.74 12.45 -0.20
CA GLY A 73 11.07 12.09 -1.59
C GLY A 73 9.86 11.65 -2.43
N TYR A 74 8.66 11.78 -1.87
CA TYR A 74 7.40 11.47 -2.49
C TYR A 74 6.84 12.73 -3.17
N SER A 75 7.26 12.96 -4.40
CA SER A 75 6.74 14.03 -5.26
C SER A 75 5.71 13.46 -6.24
N ILE A 76 4.48 13.96 -6.19
CA ILE A 76 3.41 13.60 -7.13
C ILE A 76 3.15 14.80 -8.04
N ASP A 77 3.12 14.57 -9.35
CA ASP A 77 2.63 15.55 -10.33
C ASP A 77 1.09 15.70 -10.18
N PRO A 78 0.59 16.89 -9.81
CA PRO A 78 -0.85 17.13 -9.61
C PRO A 78 -1.67 16.85 -10.87
N SER A 79 -1.11 17.10 -12.05
CA SER A 79 -1.78 16.89 -13.33
C SER A 79 -2.02 15.40 -13.57
N ARG A 80 -0.99 14.57 -13.32
CA ARG A 80 -1.11 13.11 -13.46
C ARG A 80 -2.03 12.50 -12.41
N ALA A 81 -1.99 13.02 -11.18
CA ALA A 81 -2.89 12.58 -10.13
C ALA A 81 -4.36 12.88 -10.47
N ALA A 82 -4.65 14.02 -11.09
CA ALA A 82 -6.01 14.38 -11.52
C ALA A 82 -6.56 13.40 -12.58
N PHE A 83 -5.74 13.00 -13.55
CA PHE A 83 -6.16 12.04 -14.59
C PHE A 83 -6.18 10.57 -14.13
N ALA A 84 -5.50 10.23 -13.04
CA ALA A 84 -5.44 8.88 -12.49
C ALA A 84 -6.60 8.54 -11.53
N ARG A 85 -7.57 9.45 -11.37
CA ARG A 85 -8.76 9.22 -10.54
C ARG A 85 -9.75 8.32 -11.28
N TRP A 86 -10.12 7.20 -10.66
CA TRP A 86 -11.07 6.24 -11.22
C TRP A 86 -12.40 6.91 -11.65
N ASP A 87 -12.95 7.80 -10.82
CA ASP A 87 -14.24 8.47 -11.07
C ASP A 87 -14.20 9.47 -12.24
N GLU A 88 -13.05 10.06 -12.52
CA GLU A 88 -12.87 11.13 -13.52
C GLU A 88 -12.42 10.56 -14.88
N ALA A 89 -11.56 9.53 -14.87
CA ALA A 89 -11.07 8.85 -16.07
C ALA A 89 -12.19 8.10 -16.83
N SER A 90 -13.28 7.73 -16.15
CA SER A 90 -14.46 7.12 -16.76
C SER A 90 -15.35 8.11 -17.51
N LYS A 91 -15.17 9.43 -17.35
CA LYS A 91 -16.06 10.46 -17.96
C LYS A 91 -15.96 10.51 -19.50
N VAL A 92 -14.80 10.18 -20.07
CA VAL A 92 -14.61 10.16 -21.54
C VAL A 92 -15.11 8.85 -22.16
N THR A 93 -15.18 7.78 -21.38
CA THR A 93 -15.76 6.48 -21.79
C THR A 93 -17.21 6.34 -21.30
N ILE A 94 -17.94 7.44 -21.15
CA ILE A 94 -19.41 7.40 -21.19
C ILE A 94 -19.82 7.24 -22.66
N LYS A 95 -19.34 6.16 -23.29
CA LYS A 95 -20.04 5.52 -24.39
C LYS A 95 -21.25 4.92 -23.71
N VAL A 96 -22.34 5.69 -23.74
CA VAL A 96 -23.65 5.45 -23.15
C VAL A 96 -23.78 3.99 -22.69
N MET A 97 -23.71 3.74 -21.37
CA MET A 97 -23.77 2.39 -20.79
C MET A 97 -25.10 1.68 -21.07
N THR A 98 -26.01 2.33 -21.80
CA THR A 98 -27.25 1.77 -22.28
C THR A 98 -27.00 0.78 -23.41
N LYS A 99 -27.30 -0.50 -23.18
CA LYS A 99 -27.29 -1.53 -24.22
C LYS A 99 -28.73 -1.80 -24.67
N PRO A 100 -29.02 -1.90 -25.99
CA PRO A 100 -30.38 -2.12 -26.48
C PRO A 100 -30.80 -3.59 -26.34
N CYS A 101 -32.02 -3.84 -25.86
CA CYS A 101 -32.58 -5.19 -25.79
C CYS A 101 -32.57 -5.90 -27.16
N PRO A 102 -32.23 -7.20 -27.28
CA PRO A 102 -32.17 -7.88 -28.58
C PRO A 102 -33.55 -8.07 -29.20
N LYS A 103 -34.61 -8.10 -28.36
CA LYS A 103 -35.97 -8.43 -28.79
C LYS A 103 -36.80 -7.19 -29.10
N CYS A 104 -36.68 -6.13 -28.30
CA CYS A 104 -37.46 -4.90 -28.45
C CYS A 104 -36.61 -3.64 -28.74
N ARG A 105 -35.27 -3.75 -28.75
CA ARG A 105 -34.30 -2.65 -28.96
C ARG A 105 -34.41 -1.47 -27.99
N THR A 106 -35.23 -1.57 -26.93
CA THR A 106 -35.29 -0.59 -25.86
C THR A 106 -33.93 -0.42 -25.21
N ALA A 107 -33.47 0.82 -25.06
CA ALA A 107 -32.21 1.15 -24.40
C ALA A 107 -32.32 0.85 -22.90
N THR A 108 -31.42 0.02 -22.38
CA THR A 108 -31.39 -0.37 -20.96
C THR A 108 -30.11 0.08 -20.29
N GLU A 109 -30.25 0.89 -19.24
CA GLU A 109 -29.15 1.28 -18.35
C GLU A 109 -28.83 0.16 -17.34
N ARG A 110 -27.57 0.10 -16.89
CA ARG A 110 -27.15 -0.77 -15.81
C ARG A 110 -27.13 0.04 -14.52
N ASP A 111 -28.13 -0.17 -13.69
CA ASP A 111 -28.16 0.42 -12.36
C ASP A 111 -27.33 -0.46 -11.40
N GLU A 112 -26.18 0.09 -11.00
CA GLU A 112 -25.28 -0.35 -9.92
C GLU A 112 -24.19 -1.42 -10.18
N TRP A 113 -23.16 -1.39 -9.32
CA TRP A 113 -21.87 -2.11 -9.35
C TRP A 113 -21.95 -3.63 -9.20
N ILE A 114 -23.15 -4.18 -9.09
CA ILE A 114 -23.34 -5.61 -9.06
C ILE A 114 -23.32 -6.09 -10.50
N LEU A 115 -22.43 -7.04 -10.82
CA LEU A 115 -22.49 -7.81 -12.06
C LEU A 115 -23.74 -8.71 -12.03
N ILE A 116 -24.92 -8.12 -12.17
CA ILE A 116 -26.11 -8.89 -12.52
C ILE A 116 -25.87 -9.34 -13.96
N LYS A 117 -25.38 -10.58 -14.12
CA LYS A 117 -25.14 -11.21 -15.43
C LYS A 117 -26.42 -11.30 -16.28
N ASN A 118 -27.57 -11.07 -15.67
CA ASN A 118 -28.89 -11.13 -16.29
C ASN A 118 -29.64 -9.81 -16.07
N ALA A 119 -29.69 -8.94 -17.08
CA ALA A 119 -30.65 -7.83 -17.04
C ALA A 119 -32.06 -8.39 -17.23
N LEU A 120 -32.97 -8.03 -16.33
CA LEU A 120 -34.40 -8.25 -16.51
C LEU A 120 -35.01 -6.93 -17.01
N ILE A 121 -35.54 -6.96 -18.23
CA ILE A 121 -36.37 -5.86 -18.72
C ILE A 121 -37.82 -6.21 -18.42
N VAL A 122 -38.47 -5.42 -17.58
CA VAL A 122 -39.92 -5.50 -17.34
C VAL A 122 -40.53 -4.21 -17.88
N THR A 123 -40.90 -4.24 -19.16
CA THR A 123 -41.75 -3.20 -19.75
C THR A 123 -43.11 -3.82 -20.06
N TYR A 124 -44.18 -3.02 -20.09
CA TYR A 124 -45.55 -3.50 -20.41
C TYR A 124 -45.64 -4.27 -21.75
N SER A 125 -44.65 -4.12 -22.63
CA SER A 125 -44.62 -4.71 -23.97
C SER A 125 -43.57 -5.81 -24.18
N CYS A 126 -42.69 -6.10 -23.20
CA CYS A 126 -41.65 -7.11 -23.34
C CYS A 126 -41.04 -7.56 -21.99
N VAL A 127 -41.01 -8.87 -21.75
CA VAL A 127 -40.28 -9.52 -20.65
C VAL A 127 -39.17 -10.39 -21.25
N ASN A 128 -37.91 -10.05 -21.01
CA ASN A 128 -36.76 -10.89 -21.37
C ASN A 128 -35.68 -10.85 -20.31
N GLN A 129 -35.08 -12.02 -20.11
CA GLN A 129 -33.83 -12.22 -19.40
C GLN A 129 -32.73 -12.52 -20.42
N TRP A 130 -31.62 -11.80 -20.34
CA TRP A 130 -30.54 -11.93 -21.31
C TRP A 130 -29.20 -11.46 -20.74
N ASP A 131 -28.12 -12.03 -21.27
CA ASP A 131 -26.75 -11.78 -20.81
C ASP A 131 -26.14 -10.57 -21.50
N ILE A 132 -25.86 -9.53 -20.71
CA ILE A 132 -25.35 -8.24 -21.16
C ILE A 132 -23.89 -8.34 -21.66
N THR A 133 -23.17 -9.41 -21.30
CA THR A 133 -21.77 -9.63 -21.68
C THR A 133 -21.59 -10.21 -23.09
N LYS A 134 -22.64 -10.78 -23.69
CA LYS A 134 -22.59 -11.43 -25.02
C LYS A 134 -22.81 -10.49 -26.22
N LEU A 135 -22.86 -9.18 -26.00
CA LEU A 135 -23.05 -8.16 -27.04
C LEU A 135 -21.76 -7.40 -27.40
N LEU A 136 -20.60 -7.94 -27.03
CA LEU A 136 -19.30 -7.40 -27.42
C LEU A 136 -18.88 -7.94 -28.78
#